data_AF-A7A4D8-F1
#
_entry.id   AF-A7A4D8-F1
#
_cell.length_a   1.000
_cell.length_b   1.000
_cell.length_c   1.000
_cell.angle_alpha   90.00
_cell.angle_beta   90.00
_cell.angle_gamma   90.00
#
_symmetry.space_group_name_H-M   'P 1'
#
loop_
_entity.id
_entity.type
_entity.pdbx_description
1 polymer ?
#
loop_
_entity_poly.entity_id
_entity_poly.type
_entity_poly.pdbx_seq_one_letter_code
_entity_poly.pdbx_strand_id
1 'polypeptide(L)'
;MPMQPLPGSDEFYGREWQIDADTPMAEDCLYLNIWTPALRGCGSGSEIRTDSRCDGHGLPVMVWLYGGAFQTGSTCEKEFNGEQLARQGVVVVSIAYRLNVFGFFAHAMLEKEAVDGRPCANFGFLDQRMGIQWVKDNIALFGGDPANITVFGQSAGAASALAQSVSPMNDGLFQRVIMQSGGGTGLFNRHLWSLEDAQRNGARFLKYLEVESIAEARSVPATDLLEAAVTFPACDWSGQGDDVVWAPMTNWIPCVDGTFLVEQYRDALIAGHRVPCDLLVGNTTGEFMVPGPDGTPYPEGECGNLDMIDAWVSGGGSEPYRYRFDVDMPGMMPVRFIRPIYGFRSERSLRAGGRFEAGITICPMR
;
A
#
# COMPACT_ATOMS: atom_id res chain seq x y z
N MET A 1 12.27 -13.72 1.76
CA MET A 1 11.39 -12.71 1.12
C MET A 1 10.35 -13.41 0.25
N PRO A 2 9.23 -12.77 -0.09
CA PRO A 2 8.29 -13.31 -1.08
C PRO A 2 8.95 -13.49 -2.44
N MET A 3 8.48 -14.48 -3.21
CA MET A 3 8.88 -14.70 -4.60
C MET A 3 8.69 -13.43 -5.44
N GLN A 4 9.77 -12.93 -6.03
CA GLN A 4 9.81 -11.70 -6.83
C GLN A 4 11.04 -11.70 -7.75
N PRO A 5 11.09 -10.85 -8.79
CA PRO A 5 12.30 -10.68 -9.59
C PRO A 5 13.53 -10.41 -8.72
N LEU A 6 14.69 -10.95 -9.10
CA LEU A 6 15.90 -10.87 -8.30
C LEU A 6 16.22 -9.41 -7.93
N PRO A 7 16.43 -9.13 -6.63
CA PRO A 7 16.89 -7.83 -6.20
C PRO A 7 18.30 -7.55 -6.77
N GLY A 8 18.52 -6.39 -7.39
CA GLY A 8 19.87 -6.00 -7.85
C GLY A 8 20.06 -5.75 -9.35
N SER A 9 19.00 -5.36 -10.08
CA SER A 9 19.20 -4.68 -11.36
C SER A 9 20.01 -3.38 -11.17
N ASP A 10 20.82 -2.99 -12.16
CA ASP A 10 21.49 -1.67 -12.19
C ASP A 10 20.50 -0.47 -12.22
N GLU A 11 19.21 -0.71 -12.21
CA GLU A 11 18.18 0.31 -12.12
C GLU A 11 18.16 0.98 -10.74
N PHE A 12 17.62 2.20 -10.68
CA PHE A 12 17.62 3.03 -9.47
C PHE A 12 17.04 2.30 -8.24
N TYR A 13 15.92 1.59 -8.42
CA TYR A 13 15.27 0.88 -7.31
C TYR A 13 16.14 -0.27 -6.75
N GLY A 14 16.82 -1.02 -7.63
CA GLY A 14 17.70 -2.11 -7.22
C GLY A 14 18.93 -1.59 -6.47
N ARG A 15 19.51 -0.48 -6.91
CA ARG A 15 20.67 0.13 -6.24
C ARG A 15 20.36 0.73 -4.88
N GLU A 16 19.20 1.40 -4.76
CA GLU A 16 18.87 2.16 -3.57
C GLU A 16 18.27 1.29 -2.46
N TRP A 17 17.35 0.35 -2.80
CA TRP A 17 16.52 -0.34 -1.79
C TRP A 17 16.86 -1.83 -1.62
N GLN A 18 17.65 -2.41 -2.52
CA GLN A 18 17.88 -3.86 -2.58
C GLN A 18 19.35 -4.22 -2.34
N ILE A 19 19.84 -3.85 -1.16
CA ILE A 19 21.27 -3.88 -0.83
C ILE A 19 21.77 -5.31 -0.48
N ASP A 20 20.88 -6.31 -0.36
CA ASP A 20 21.26 -7.71 -0.07
C ASP A 20 20.70 -8.68 -1.12
N ALA A 21 21.48 -8.88 -2.19
CA ALA A 21 21.13 -9.71 -3.35
C ALA A 21 21.00 -11.21 -3.01
N ASP A 22 21.53 -11.65 -1.86
CA ASP A 22 21.55 -13.07 -1.48
C ASP A 22 20.39 -13.44 -0.53
N THR A 23 19.48 -12.50 -0.26
CA THR A 23 18.35 -12.76 0.64
C THR A 23 17.44 -13.86 0.04
N PRO A 24 17.23 -15.01 0.72
CA PRO A 24 16.48 -16.11 0.14
C PRO A 24 15.02 -15.74 -0.18
N MET A 25 14.53 -16.23 -1.33
CA MET A 25 13.14 -16.09 -1.76
C MET A 25 12.40 -17.43 -1.70
N ALA A 26 11.16 -17.41 -1.24
CA ALA A 26 10.32 -18.60 -1.14
C ALA A 26 8.83 -18.24 -1.24
N GLU A 27 7.99 -19.22 -1.58
CA GLU A 27 6.54 -19.11 -1.42
C GLU A 27 6.12 -19.13 0.06
N ASP A 28 6.89 -19.83 0.89
CA ASP A 28 6.80 -19.72 2.35
C ASP A 28 7.40 -18.38 2.79
N CYS A 29 6.57 -17.33 2.75
CA CYS A 29 7.00 -15.96 2.98
C CYS A 29 6.07 -15.13 3.87
N LEU A 30 4.96 -15.70 4.36
CA LEU A 30 3.97 -15.00 5.17
C LEU A 30 4.42 -14.86 6.64
N TYR A 31 5.46 -14.05 6.82
CA TYR A 31 6.04 -13.70 8.10
C TYR A 31 5.80 -12.21 8.41
N LEU A 32 5.92 -11.86 9.69
CA LEU A 32 5.94 -10.48 10.14
C LEU A 32 7.10 -10.25 11.11
N ASN A 33 7.54 -9.00 11.23
CA ASN A 33 8.57 -8.59 12.18
C ASN A 33 7.98 -7.63 13.19
N ILE A 34 8.46 -7.67 14.44
CA ILE A 34 7.98 -6.82 15.53
C ILE A 34 9.17 -6.14 16.18
N TRP A 35 9.13 -4.80 16.26
CA TRP A 35 10.01 -4.00 17.09
C TRP A 35 9.20 -3.40 18.22
N THR A 36 9.59 -3.70 19.46
CA THR A 36 8.91 -3.20 20.65
C THR A 36 9.90 -2.68 21.68
N PRO A 37 9.70 -1.47 22.23
CA PRO A 37 10.49 -0.97 23.36
C PRO A 37 9.97 -1.48 24.71
N ALA A 38 8.82 -2.17 24.74
CA ALA A 38 8.13 -2.60 25.95
C ALA A 38 8.71 -3.90 26.53
N LEU A 39 9.29 -4.77 25.71
CA LEU A 39 9.87 -6.02 26.18
C LEU A 39 11.29 -5.82 26.76
N ARG A 40 11.52 -6.36 27.96
CA ARG A 40 12.84 -6.44 28.59
C ARG A 40 13.19 -7.87 28.92
N GLY A 41 14.43 -8.26 28.68
CA GLY A 41 14.90 -9.65 28.84
C GLY A 41 14.89 -10.42 27.52
N CYS A 42 15.09 -11.74 27.59
CA CYS A 42 15.04 -12.63 26.44
C CYS A 42 14.38 -13.97 26.81
N GLY A 43 13.75 -14.63 25.83
CA GLY A 43 13.12 -15.94 25.99
C GLY A 43 11.96 -15.93 26.99
N SER A 44 11.86 -17.00 27.80
CA SER A 44 10.78 -17.19 28.77
C SER A 44 10.80 -16.22 29.96
N GLY A 45 11.87 -15.42 30.09
CA GLY A 45 12.01 -14.39 31.13
C GLY A 45 11.67 -12.98 30.65
N SER A 46 11.12 -12.82 29.45
CA SER A 46 10.72 -11.51 28.93
C SER A 46 9.57 -10.92 29.76
N GLU A 47 9.74 -9.69 30.23
CA GLU A 47 8.71 -8.93 30.94
C GLU A 47 8.23 -7.77 30.06
N ILE A 48 6.91 -7.56 30.03
CA ILE A 48 6.31 -6.35 29.45
C ILE A 48 6.45 -5.23 30.48
N ARG A 49 7.25 -4.22 30.16
CA ARG A 49 7.25 -2.94 30.88
C ARG A 49 6.38 -1.95 30.15
N THR A 50 5.28 -1.58 30.78
CA THR A 50 4.45 -0.46 30.34
C THR A 50 5.27 0.82 30.50
N ASP A 51 5.45 1.54 29.40
CA ASP A 51 5.99 2.91 29.43
C ASP A 51 5.08 3.76 30.34
N SER A 52 5.66 4.71 31.08
CA SER A 52 4.86 5.63 31.93
C SER A 52 3.84 6.45 31.14
N ARG A 53 3.99 6.52 29.81
CA ARG A 53 3.03 7.13 28.88
C ARG A 53 1.83 6.23 28.55
N CYS A 54 1.88 4.95 28.91
CA CYS A 54 0.78 4.03 28.72
C CYS A 54 -0.08 4.02 30.00
N ASP A 55 -1.31 4.50 29.93
CA ASP A 55 -2.29 4.49 31.03
C ASP A 55 -2.80 3.07 31.36
N GLY A 56 -1.93 2.06 31.33
CA GLY A 56 -2.25 0.63 31.49
C GLY A 56 -2.74 -0.07 30.21
N HIS A 57 -2.91 0.65 29.10
CA HIS A 57 -3.50 0.13 27.86
C HIS A 57 -2.49 -0.40 26.82
N GLY A 58 -1.18 -0.24 27.04
CA GLY A 58 -0.13 -0.60 26.09
C GLY A 58 0.32 0.56 25.21
N LEU A 59 1.30 0.33 24.34
CA LEU A 59 1.84 1.32 23.40
C LEU A 59 1.02 1.37 22.10
N PRO A 60 0.91 2.54 21.44
CA PRO A 60 0.34 2.59 20.10
C PRO A 60 1.08 1.65 19.14
N VAL A 61 0.35 1.06 18.21
CA VAL A 61 0.87 0.07 17.27
C VAL A 61 0.85 0.63 15.85
N MET A 62 1.98 0.56 15.14
CA MET A 62 2.10 0.95 13.75
C MET A 62 2.40 -0.27 12.88
N VAL A 63 1.54 -0.53 11.90
CA VAL A 63 1.60 -1.71 11.02
C VAL A 63 1.98 -1.29 9.60
N TRP A 64 3.21 -1.61 9.20
CA TRP A 64 3.83 -1.24 7.93
C TRP A 64 3.49 -2.23 6.81
N LEU A 65 3.02 -1.67 5.69
CA LEU A 65 2.84 -2.32 4.41
C LEU A 65 3.82 -1.68 3.41
N TYR A 66 4.76 -2.47 2.88
CA TYR A 66 5.80 -1.97 1.98
C TYR A 66 5.27 -1.66 0.56
N GLY A 67 6.08 -0.95 -0.23
CA GLY A 67 5.79 -0.57 -1.61
C GLY A 67 6.19 -1.64 -2.63
N GLY A 68 6.65 -1.19 -3.81
CA GLY A 68 7.14 -2.09 -4.87
C GLY A 68 6.08 -2.48 -5.92
N ALA A 69 5.10 -1.60 -6.15
CA ALA A 69 4.07 -1.71 -7.20
C ALA A 69 3.19 -2.98 -7.16
N PHE A 70 3.30 -3.81 -6.12
CA PHE A 70 2.76 -5.16 -5.98
C PHE A 70 3.57 -6.28 -6.64
N GLN A 71 4.76 -6.02 -7.20
CA GLN A 71 5.57 -7.04 -7.89
C GLN A 71 6.89 -7.33 -7.16
N THR A 72 7.42 -6.35 -6.45
CA THR A 72 8.62 -6.46 -5.62
C THR A 72 8.35 -5.87 -4.23
N GLY A 73 9.32 -6.03 -3.33
CA GLY A 73 9.31 -5.46 -2.00
C GLY A 73 9.47 -6.53 -0.91
N SER A 74 9.92 -6.11 0.27
CA SER A 74 9.99 -6.99 1.43
C SER A 74 10.05 -6.25 2.76
N THR A 75 9.73 -6.97 3.83
CA THR A 75 9.98 -6.50 5.20
C THR A 75 11.47 -6.48 5.59
N CYS A 76 12.34 -6.99 4.74
CA CYS A 76 13.79 -7.09 4.97
C CYS A 76 14.56 -5.89 4.39
N GLU A 77 13.89 -5.00 3.67
CA GLU A 77 14.47 -3.74 3.18
C GLU A 77 15.02 -2.92 4.36
N LYS A 78 16.25 -2.42 4.21
CA LYS A 78 17.02 -1.83 5.32
C LYS A 78 16.38 -0.55 5.84
N GLU A 79 15.68 0.15 4.95
CA GLU A 79 14.98 1.39 5.17
C GLU A 79 13.73 1.20 6.03
N PHE A 80 13.22 -0.03 6.13
CA PHE A 80 12.07 -0.39 6.94
C PHE A 80 12.45 -1.00 8.30
N ASN A 81 13.70 -0.86 8.73
CA ASN A 81 14.09 -1.20 10.09
C ASN A 81 13.31 -0.34 11.11
N GLY A 82 12.37 -0.98 11.81
CA GLY A 82 11.46 -0.32 12.75
C GLY A 82 12.09 0.16 14.06
N GLU A 83 13.37 -0.11 14.33
CA GLU A 83 14.01 0.18 15.62
C GLU A 83 13.92 1.65 16.02
N GLN A 84 14.22 2.57 15.10
CA GLN A 84 14.24 4.01 15.40
C GLN A 84 12.84 4.54 15.71
N LEU A 85 11.82 4.05 15.01
CA LEU A 85 10.44 4.41 15.26
C LEU A 85 9.96 3.81 16.59
N ALA A 86 10.29 2.54 16.86
CA ALA A 86 9.95 1.88 18.12
C ALA A 86 10.52 2.62 19.35
N ARG A 87 11.74 3.16 19.25
CA ARG A 87 12.36 3.99 20.31
C ARG A 87 11.57 5.26 20.64
N GLN A 88 10.68 5.72 19.76
CA GLN A 88 9.80 6.86 20.04
C GLN A 88 8.59 6.49 20.92
N GLY A 89 8.44 5.21 21.29
CA GLY A 89 7.35 4.74 22.15
C GLY A 89 6.16 4.19 21.38
N VAL A 90 6.42 3.43 20.32
CA VAL A 90 5.39 2.68 19.59
C VAL A 90 5.87 1.25 19.37
N VAL A 91 4.93 0.32 19.18
CA VAL A 91 5.26 -1.01 18.65
C VAL A 91 5.15 -0.93 17.13
N VAL A 92 6.20 -1.35 16.43
CA VAL A 92 6.21 -1.38 14.96
C VAL A 92 6.10 -2.81 14.51
N VAL A 93 5.18 -3.08 13.58
CA VAL A 93 5.03 -4.38 12.93
C VAL A 93 5.18 -4.19 11.43
N SER A 94 5.98 -5.01 10.75
CA SER A 94 5.99 -5.06 9.28
C SER A 94 5.47 -6.40 8.79
N ILE A 95 4.54 -6.40 7.83
CA ILE A 95 3.85 -7.60 7.34
C ILE A 95 4.34 -7.95 5.94
N ALA A 96 4.79 -9.19 5.74
CA ALA A 96 5.02 -9.73 4.42
C ALA A 96 3.72 -10.22 3.78
N TYR A 97 3.59 -10.00 2.47
CA TYR A 97 2.47 -10.45 1.67
C TYR A 97 2.97 -10.95 0.31
N ARG A 98 2.19 -11.82 -0.34
CA ARG A 98 2.55 -12.31 -1.67
C ARG A 98 2.45 -11.20 -2.71
N LEU A 99 3.34 -11.27 -3.69
CA LEU A 99 3.51 -10.29 -4.77
C LEU A 99 3.22 -10.93 -6.13
N ASN A 100 3.15 -10.10 -7.16
CA ASN A 100 3.04 -10.48 -8.58
C ASN A 100 1.98 -11.58 -8.82
N VAL A 101 2.27 -12.57 -9.66
CA VAL A 101 1.38 -13.70 -9.94
C VAL A 101 0.99 -14.46 -8.67
N PHE A 102 1.87 -14.55 -7.66
CA PHE A 102 1.55 -15.26 -6.41
C PHE A 102 0.52 -14.53 -5.54
N GLY A 103 0.45 -13.20 -5.64
CA GLY A 103 -0.45 -12.35 -4.84
C GLY A 103 -1.69 -11.88 -5.57
N PHE A 104 -1.64 -11.76 -6.89
CA PHE A 104 -2.66 -11.03 -7.68
C PHE A 104 -3.12 -11.79 -8.93
N PHE A 105 -2.78 -13.07 -9.08
CA PHE A 105 -3.40 -13.90 -10.09
C PHE A 105 -4.90 -14.12 -9.78
N ALA A 106 -5.74 -13.96 -10.80
CA ALA A 106 -7.17 -14.24 -10.74
C ALA A 106 -7.58 -15.09 -11.93
N HIS A 107 -8.52 -16.02 -11.74
CA HIS A 107 -9.06 -16.84 -12.82
C HIS A 107 -10.46 -17.36 -12.46
N ALA A 108 -11.34 -17.52 -13.46
CA ALA A 108 -12.69 -18.05 -13.26
C ALA A 108 -12.71 -19.48 -12.65
N MET A 109 -11.62 -20.23 -12.80
CA MET A 109 -11.46 -21.53 -12.13
C MET A 109 -11.24 -21.39 -10.62
N LEU A 110 -10.54 -20.34 -10.17
CA LEU A 110 -10.37 -20.05 -8.73
C LEU A 110 -11.69 -19.58 -8.12
N GLU A 111 -12.46 -18.78 -8.84
CA GLU A 111 -13.81 -18.37 -8.41
C GLU A 111 -14.73 -19.59 -8.22
N LYS A 112 -14.67 -20.58 -9.11
CA LYS A 112 -15.41 -21.84 -8.96
C LYS A 112 -14.94 -22.70 -7.77
N GLU A 113 -13.66 -22.65 -7.41
CA GLU A 113 -13.12 -23.30 -6.21
C GLU A 113 -13.53 -22.56 -4.92
N ALA A 114 -13.81 -21.26 -5.01
CA ALA A 114 -14.19 -20.42 -3.89
C ALA A 114 -15.64 -20.67 -3.44
N VAL A 115 -15.80 -21.66 -2.55
CA VAL A 115 -17.09 -21.95 -1.90
C VAL A 115 -17.49 -20.82 -0.93
N ASP A 116 -18.78 -20.56 -0.80
CA ASP A 116 -19.42 -19.66 0.19
C ASP A 116 -18.98 -18.19 0.15
N GLY A 117 -18.68 -17.65 -1.04
CA GLY A 117 -18.30 -16.24 -1.19
C GLY A 117 -16.93 -15.91 -0.60
N ARG A 118 -16.06 -16.92 -0.45
CA ARG A 118 -14.66 -16.68 -0.10
C ARG A 118 -13.96 -15.89 -1.23
N PRO A 119 -13.00 -15.01 -0.89
CA PRO A 119 -12.23 -14.29 -1.90
C PRO A 119 -11.53 -15.24 -2.88
N CYS A 120 -11.54 -14.88 -4.18
CA CYS A 120 -10.90 -15.64 -5.26
C CYS A 120 -9.80 -14.87 -6.00
N ALA A 121 -9.50 -13.65 -5.54
CA ALA A 121 -8.50 -12.75 -6.07
C ALA A 121 -7.90 -11.93 -4.91
N ASN A 122 -7.01 -10.98 -5.24
CA ASN A 122 -6.40 -10.06 -4.27
C ASN A 122 -5.71 -10.78 -3.09
N PHE A 123 -5.09 -11.94 -3.32
CA PHE A 123 -4.45 -12.74 -2.27
C PHE A 123 -3.39 -11.97 -1.48
N GLY A 124 -2.65 -11.06 -2.12
CA GLY A 124 -1.72 -10.15 -1.43
C GLY A 124 -2.42 -9.25 -0.41
N PHE A 125 -3.61 -8.73 -0.71
CA PHE A 125 -4.39 -7.97 0.28
C PHE A 125 -4.97 -8.84 1.39
N LEU A 126 -5.32 -10.08 1.09
CA LEU A 126 -5.77 -11.04 2.11
C LEU A 126 -4.63 -11.44 3.05
N ASP A 127 -3.41 -11.56 2.56
CA ASP A 127 -2.22 -11.79 3.38
C ASP A 127 -1.97 -10.62 4.33
N GLN A 128 -2.05 -9.39 3.82
CA GLN A 128 -1.94 -8.18 4.64
C GLN A 128 -3.03 -8.14 5.72
N ARG A 129 -4.29 -8.41 5.34
CA ARG A 129 -5.41 -8.49 6.28
C ARG A 129 -5.16 -9.54 7.35
N MET A 130 -4.67 -10.72 6.99
CA MET A 130 -4.34 -11.78 7.94
C MET A 130 -3.29 -11.29 8.94
N GLY A 131 -2.24 -10.63 8.47
CA GLY A 131 -1.23 -10.04 9.34
C GLY A 131 -1.80 -8.95 10.26
N ILE A 132 -2.68 -8.08 9.77
CA ILE A 132 -3.36 -7.04 10.57
C ILE A 132 -4.25 -7.68 11.65
N GLN A 133 -5.01 -8.72 11.29
CA GLN A 133 -5.82 -9.49 12.23
C GLN A 133 -4.93 -10.16 13.29
N TRP A 134 -3.81 -10.78 12.88
CA TRP A 134 -2.87 -11.37 13.82
C TRP A 134 -2.33 -10.32 14.81
N VAL A 135 -2.00 -9.11 14.34
CA VAL A 135 -1.59 -8.01 15.20
C VAL A 135 -2.71 -7.66 16.18
N LYS A 136 -3.95 -7.50 15.71
CA LYS A 136 -5.10 -7.22 16.57
C LYS A 136 -5.24 -8.25 17.70
N ASP A 137 -5.05 -9.51 17.40
CA ASP A 137 -5.27 -10.61 18.35
C ASP A 137 -4.09 -10.84 19.30
N ASN A 138 -2.86 -10.47 18.91
CA ASN A 138 -1.65 -10.91 19.62
C ASN A 138 -0.76 -9.78 20.14
N ILE A 139 -0.91 -8.53 19.65
CA ILE A 139 0.10 -7.49 19.91
C ILE A 139 0.21 -7.06 21.37
N ALA A 140 -0.82 -7.33 22.18
CA ALA A 140 -0.78 -7.16 23.63
C ALA A 140 0.36 -7.94 24.29
N LEU A 141 0.73 -9.12 23.76
CA LEU A 141 1.86 -9.93 24.23
C LEU A 141 3.22 -9.25 23.99
N PHE A 142 3.26 -8.25 23.12
CA PHE A 142 4.45 -7.46 22.80
C PHE A 142 4.38 -6.06 23.40
N GLY A 143 3.41 -5.80 24.28
CA GLY A 143 3.19 -4.51 24.94
C GLY A 143 2.49 -3.46 24.07
N GLY A 144 1.91 -3.85 22.94
CA GLY A 144 1.10 -2.98 22.10
C GLY A 144 -0.37 -2.94 22.52
N ASP A 145 -1.05 -1.84 22.23
CA ASP A 145 -2.48 -1.66 22.44
C ASP A 145 -3.28 -2.11 21.19
N PRO A 146 -4.04 -3.21 21.24
CA PRO A 146 -4.84 -3.67 20.10
C PRO A 146 -6.02 -2.74 19.77
N ALA A 147 -6.36 -1.78 20.63
CA ALA A 147 -7.38 -0.76 20.37
C ALA A 147 -6.79 0.53 19.78
N ASN A 148 -5.47 0.58 19.54
CA ASN A 148 -4.77 1.75 19.01
C ASN A 148 -3.78 1.36 17.89
N ILE A 149 -4.33 0.78 16.83
CA ILE A 149 -3.58 0.32 15.65
C ILE A 149 -3.67 1.35 14.53
N THR A 150 -2.52 1.71 13.96
CA THR A 150 -2.38 2.54 12.76
C THR A 150 -1.76 1.71 11.65
N VAL A 151 -2.48 1.51 10.55
CA VAL A 151 -1.94 0.87 9.34
C VAL A 151 -1.30 1.93 8.45
N PHE A 152 -0.09 1.69 7.95
CA PHE A 152 0.60 2.66 7.11
C PHE A 152 1.45 2.01 6.03
N GLY A 153 1.67 2.73 4.94
CA GLY A 153 2.49 2.22 3.85
C GLY A 153 2.92 3.30 2.87
N GLN A 154 3.86 2.94 2.01
CA GLN A 154 4.38 3.82 0.95
C GLN A 154 4.14 3.24 -0.44
N SER A 155 3.85 4.11 -1.42
CA SER A 155 3.57 3.71 -2.81
C SER A 155 2.47 2.64 -2.89
N ALA A 156 2.75 1.44 -3.42
CA ALA A 156 1.80 0.32 -3.40
C ALA A 156 1.36 -0.09 -1.98
N GLY A 157 2.17 0.16 -0.97
CA GLY A 157 1.81 0.00 0.44
C GLY A 157 0.82 1.07 0.92
N ALA A 158 0.88 2.29 0.37
CA ALA A 158 -0.14 3.31 0.62
C ALA A 158 -1.46 2.98 -0.10
N ALA A 159 -1.38 2.46 -1.34
CA ALA A 159 -2.54 1.91 -2.03
C ALA A 159 -3.13 0.69 -1.30
N SER A 160 -2.27 -0.13 -0.68
CA SER A 160 -2.68 -1.21 0.21
C SER A 160 -3.42 -0.65 1.44
N ALA A 161 -2.88 0.36 2.12
CA ALA A 161 -3.54 0.99 3.27
C ALA A 161 -4.92 1.58 2.89
N LEU A 162 -5.07 2.11 1.66
CA LEU A 162 -6.37 2.53 1.12
C LEU A 162 -7.30 1.34 0.88
N ALA A 163 -6.83 0.26 0.26
CA ALA A 163 -7.62 -0.95 0.08
C ALA A 163 -8.08 -1.55 1.41
N GLN A 164 -7.21 -1.57 2.41
CA GLN A 164 -7.57 -2.04 3.74
C GLN A 164 -8.63 -1.12 4.39
N SER A 165 -8.60 0.20 4.17
CA SER A 165 -9.58 1.12 4.77
C SER A 165 -10.97 1.06 4.13
N VAL A 166 -11.07 0.69 2.86
CA VAL A 166 -12.38 0.56 2.17
C VAL A 166 -12.93 -0.87 2.16
N SER A 167 -12.15 -1.86 2.59
CA SER A 167 -12.63 -3.24 2.67
C SER A 167 -13.54 -3.43 3.89
N PRO A 168 -14.82 -3.82 3.72
CA PRO A 168 -15.73 -4.04 4.84
C PRO A 168 -15.29 -5.21 5.74
N MET A 169 -14.42 -6.09 5.24
CA MET A 169 -13.87 -7.18 6.03
C MET A 169 -13.10 -6.64 7.26
N ASN A 170 -12.50 -5.46 7.15
CA ASN A 170 -11.56 -4.90 8.13
C ASN A 170 -12.19 -4.10 9.29
N ASP A 171 -13.52 -4.14 9.43
CA ASP A 171 -14.20 -3.42 10.51
C ASP A 171 -13.64 -3.80 11.89
N GLY A 172 -13.31 -2.77 12.69
CA GLY A 172 -12.74 -2.93 14.04
C GLY A 172 -11.25 -3.34 14.12
N LEU A 173 -10.56 -3.60 13.01
CA LEU A 173 -9.17 -4.07 13.03
C LEU A 173 -8.15 -2.98 13.34
N PHE A 174 -8.38 -1.75 12.89
CA PHE A 174 -7.49 -0.62 13.12
C PHE A 174 -8.26 0.69 13.21
N GLN A 175 -7.62 1.72 13.73
CA GLN A 175 -8.24 3.01 14.05
C GLN A 175 -7.74 4.13 13.15
N ARG A 176 -6.57 3.96 12.52
CA ARG A 176 -5.95 5.01 11.70
C ARG A 176 -5.24 4.44 10.49
N VAL A 177 -5.16 5.25 9.44
CA VAL A 177 -4.41 4.95 8.23
C VAL A 177 -3.49 6.11 7.85
N ILE A 178 -2.26 5.77 7.45
CA ILE A 178 -1.29 6.72 6.91
C ILE A 178 -0.88 6.29 5.51
N MET A 179 -1.08 7.17 4.53
CA MET A 179 -0.78 6.92 3.12
C MET A 179 0.36 7.81 2.65
N GLN A 180 1.51 7.20 2.35
CA GLN A 180 2.71 7.91 1.92
C GLN A 180 2.94 7.72 0.43
N SER A 181 2.80 8.78 -0.38
CA SER A 181 3.11 8.75 -1.82
C SER A 181 2.32 7.69 -2.60
N GLY A 182 1.05 7.50 -2.25
CA GLY A 182 0.17 6.48 -2.86
C GLY A 182 -0.60 6.94 -4.09
N GLY A 183 -0.62 8.26 -4.37
CA GLY A 183 -1.40 8.84 -5.47
C GLY A 183 -2.91 8.94 -5.20
N GLY A 184 -3.37 8.69 -3.97
CA GLY A 184 -4.78 8.79 -3.56
C GLY A 184 -5.71 8.00 -4.49
N THR A 185 -6.72 8.65 -5.06
CA THR A 185 -7.62 8.08 -6.08
C THR A 185 -7.27 8.52 -7.51
N GLY A 186 -6.04 8.98 -7.75
CA GLY A 186 -5.51 9.33 -9.07
C GLY A 186 -4.69 8.19 -9.69
N LEU A 187 -4.19 8.39 -10.92
CA LEU A 187 -3.33 7.44 -11.67
C LEU A 187 -3.74 5.97 -11.51
N PHE A 188 -2.85 5.22 -10.87
CA PHE A 188 -2.88 3.81 -10.53
C PHE A 188 -4.13 3.40 -9.75
N ASN A 189 -4.75 4.32 -9.02
CA ASN A 189 -5.90 4.04 -8.17
C ASN A 189 -7.19 4.65 -8.72
N ARG A 190 -7.14 5.32 -9.89
CA ARG A 190 -8.31 5.96 -10.51
C ARG A 190 -9.34 4.94 -10.96
N HIS A 191 -8.87 3.88 -11.61
CA HIS A 191 -9.71 2.81 -12.10
C HIS A 191 -8.99 1.46 -11.95
N LEU A 192 -9.43 0.68 -10.98
CA LEU A 192 -8.98 -0.69 -10.80
C LEU A 192 -9.66 -1.59 -11.84
N TRP A 193 -8.97 -2.67 -12.20
CA TRP A 193 -9.54 -3.73 -13.02
C TRP A 193 -10.80 -4.31 -12.36
N SER A 194 -11.77 -4.70 -13.18
CA SER A 194 -12.83 -5.60 -12.70
C SER A 194 -12.25 -6.99 -12.45
N LEU A 195 -12.97 -7.82 -11.69
CA LEU A 195 -12.63 -9.24 -11.56
C LEU A 195 -12.56 -9.93 -12.94
N GLU A 196 -13.46 -9.61 -13.86
CA GLU A 196 -13.48 -10.17 -15.22
C GLU A 196 -12.19 -9.81 -15.99
N ASP A 197 -11.72 -8.57 -15.87
CA ASP A 197 -10.47 -8.12 -16.48
C ASP A 197 -9.25 -8.88 -15.94
N ALA A 198 -9.18 -9.03 -14.61
CA ALA A 198 -8.13 -9.79 -13.95
C ALA A 198 -8.18 -11.28 -14.34
N GLN A 199 -9.37 -11.87 -14.42
CA GLN A 199 -9.57 -13.26 -14.85
C GLN A 199 -9.19 -13.48 -16.32
N ARG A 200 -9.51 -12.52 -17.21
CA ARG A 200 -9.08 -12.52 -18.61
C ARG A 200 -7.56 -12.45 -18.72
N ASN A 201 -6.90 -11.67 -17.88
CA ASN A 201 -5.45 -11.66 -17.81
C ASN A 201 -4.89 -13.01 -17.32
N GLY A 202 -5.49 -13.60 -16.28
CA GLY A 202 -5.13 -14.94 -15.81
C GLY A 202 -5.29 -16.01 -16.88
N ALA A 203 -6.35 -15.96 -17.69
CA ALA A 203 -6.58 -16.90 -18.78
C ALA A 203 -5.51 -16.78 -19.89
N ARG A 204 -5.09 -15.55 -20.22
CA ARG A 204 -3.94 -15.31 -21.12
C ARG A 204 -2.67 -15.92 -20.55
N PHE A 205 -2.46 -15.78 -19.25
CA PHE A 205 -1.27 -16.30 -18.59
C PHE A 205 -1.24 -17.84 -18.53
N LEU A 206 -2.36 -18.51 -18.24
CA LEU A 206 -2.40 -19.98 -18.31
C LEU A 206 -2.11 -20.49 -19.73
N LYS A 207 -2.62 -19.82 -20.75
CA LYS A 207 -2.25 -20.10 -22.15
C LYS A 207 -0.77 -19.87 -22.43
N TYR A 208 -0.17 -18.83 -21.87
CA TYR A 208 1.25 -18.52 -22.00
C TYR A 208 2.13 -19.58 -21.31
N LEU A 209 1.68 -20.12 -20.17
CA LEU A 209 2.29 -21.23 -19.47
C LEU A 209 2.07 -22.60 -20.12
N GLU A 210 1.21 -22.67 -21.14
CA GLU A 210 0.78 -23.93 -21.78
C GLU A 210 0.12 -24.92 -20.79
N VAL A 211 -0.63 -24.41 -19.80
CA VAL A 211 -1.40 -25.20 -18.84
C VAL A 211 -2.90 -24.97 -18.98
N GLU A 212 -3.71 -25.98 -18.66
CA GLU A 212 -5.16 -25.98 -18.85
C GLU A 212 -5.94 -25.88 -17.53
N SER A 213 -5.28 -26.11 -16.38
CA SER A 213 -5.94 -26.12 -15.07
C SER A 213 -5.17 -25.39 -13.97
N ILE A 214 -5.87 -25.00 -12.90
CA ILE A 214 -5.23 -24.46 -11.69
C ILE A 214 -4.36 -25.50 -10.99
N ALA A 215 -4.73 -26.79 -11.08
CA ALA A 215 -3.93 -27.87 -10.51
C ALA A 215 -2.56 -27.99 -11.20
N GLU A 216 -2.54 -27.88 -12.54
CA GLU A 216 -1.30 -27.83 -13.32
C GLU A 216 -0.50 -26.56 -13.00
N ALA A 217 -1.14 -25.40 -12.95
CA ALA A 217 -0.49 -24.14 -12.58
C ALA A 217 0.18 -24.20 -11.19
N ARG A 218 -0.48 -24.83 -10.20
CA ARG A 218 0.08 -25.08 -8.85
C ARG A 218 1.22 -26.10 -8.82
N SER A 219 1.40 -26.90 -9.89
CA SER A 219 2.49 -27.87 -10.00
C SER A 219 3.75 -27.29 -10.68
N VAL A 220 3.63 -26.11 -11.31
CA VAL A 220 4.77 -25.40 -11.88
C VAL A 220 5.69 -24.95 -10.74
N PRO A 221 7.01 -25.21 -10.81
CA PRO A 221 7.95 -24.69 -9.82
C PRO A 221 7.85 -23.17 -9.68
N ALA A 222 7.93 -22.67 -8.45
CA ALA A 222 7.80 -21.25 -8.14
C ALA A 222 8.75 -20.36 -8.98
N THR A 223 9.97 -20.81 -9.20
CA THR A 223 10.97 -20.11 -10.00
C THR A 223 10.54 -19.94 -11.45
N ASP A 224 9.97 -21.00 -12.04
CA ASP A 224 9.57 -21.04 -13.44
C ASP A 224 8.27 -20.23 -13.63
N LEU A 225 7.36 -20.32 -12.65
CA LEU A 225 6.14 -19.51 -12.61
C LEU A 225 6.46 -18.02 -12.53
N LEU A 226 7.45 -17.65 -11.71
CA LEU A 226 7.94 -16.28 -11.59
C LEU A 226 8.60 -15.81 -12.91
N GLU A 227 9.49 -16.60 -13.50
CA GLU A 227 10.15 -16.26 -14.77
C GLU A 227 9.12 -16.03 -15.88
N ALA A 228 8.13 -16.91 -15.99
CA ALA A 228 7.02 -16.74 -16.90
C ALA A 228 6.24 -15.47 -16.59
N ALA A 229 5.93 -15.17 -15.33
CA ALA A 229 5.19 -13.98 -14.93
C ALA A 229 5.92 -12.66 -15.21
N VAL A 230 7.26 -12.68 -15.20
CA VAL A 230 8.12 -11.52 -15.54
C VAL A 230 8.21 -11.31 -17.04
N THR A 231 8.31 -12.39 -17.81
CA THR A 231 8.43 -12.35 -19.28
C THR A 231 7.08 -12.28 -19.99
N PHE A 232 5.98 -12.50 -19.26
CA PHE A 232 4.62 -12.43 -19.76
C PHE A 232 4.30 -11.03 -20.27
N PRO A 233 3.96 -10.87 -21.57
CA PRO A 233 3.68 -9.55 -22.14
C PRO A 233 2.49 -8.87 -21.46
N ALA A 234 2.69 -7.60 -21.07
CA ALA A 234 1.62 -6.73 -20.59
C ALA A 234 0.40 -6.78 -21.53
N CYS A 235 -0.80 -6.75 -20.98
CA CYS A 235 -1.99 -6.70 -21.82
C CYS A 235 -2.04 -5.36 -22.58
N ASP A 236 -2.09 -5.43 -23.91
CA ASP A 236 -2.44 -4.26 -24.70
C ASP A 236 -3.96 -4.08 -24.68
N TRP A 237 -4.44 -3.33 -23.68
CA TRP A 237 -5.84 -2.88 -23.60
C TRP A 237 -6.03 -1.49 -24.19
N SER A 238 -5.14 -1.06 -25.09
CA SER A 238 -5.35 0.18 -25.85
C SER A 238 -6.76 0.18 -26.45
N GLY A 239 -7.53 1.22 -26.13
CA GLY A 239 -8.93 1.38 -26.57
C GLY A 239 -10.02 1.09 -25.53
N GLN A 240 -9.70 0.66 -24.30
CA GLN A 240 -10.68 0.60 -23.19
C GLN A 240 -10.77 1.91 -22.38
N GLY A 241 -10.41 3.04 -22.98
CA GLY A 241 -10.39 4.37 -22.36
C GLY A 241 -9.02 4.71 -21.75
N ASP A 242 -8.77 6.00 -21.59
CA ASP A 242 -7.48 6.57 -21.15
C ASP A 242 -7.13 6.29 -19.66
N ASP A 243 -7.90 5.45 -18.97
CA ASP A 243 -7.95 5.41 -17.50
C ASP A 243 -7.32 4.16 -16.83
N VAL A 244 -6.86 3.16 -17.59
CA VAL A 244 -6.20 1.97 -17.01
C VAL A 244 -4.67 2.10 -17.06
N VAL A 245 -4.13 2.99 -16.23
CA VAL A 245 -2.69 3.33 -16.20
C VAL A 245 -1.79 2.11 -15.92
N TRP A 246 -2.30 1.10 -15.19
CA TRP A 246 -1.55 -0.12 -14.88
C TRP A 246 -1.40 -1.10 -16.05
N ALA A 247 -2.40 -1.18 -16.93
CA ALA A 247 -2.44 -2.19 -18.00
C ALA A 247 -1.20 -2.20 -18.92
N PRO A 248 -0.61 -1.05 -19.30
CA PRO A 248 0.63 -1.05 -20.07
C PRO A 248 1.90 -1.27 -19.22
N MET A 249 1.81 -1.28 -17.89
CA MET A 249 2.99 -1.28 -16.99
C MET A 249 3.22 -2.61 -16.25
N THR A 250 2.17 -3.33 -15.87
CA THR A 250 2.29 -4.59 -15.13
C THR A 250 1.01 -5.43 -15.25
N ASN A 251 1.17 -6.76 -15.22
CA ASN A 251 0.08 -7.73 -15.33
C ASN A 251 -0.56 -8.11 -13.99
N TRP A 252 0.06 -7.74 -12.87
CA TRP A 252 -0.25 -8.31 -11.56
C TRP A 252 -0.63 -7.21 -10.58
N ILE A 253 -1.91 -6.82 -10.58
CA ILE A 253 -2.42 -5.70 -9.79
C ILE A 253 -3.73 -6.08 -9.09
N PRO A 254 -4.17 -5.29 -8.09
CA PRO A 254 -5.47 -5.48 -7.47
C PRO A 254 -6.64 -5.29 -8.44
N CYS A 255 -7.77 -5.92 -8.12
CA CYS A 255 -9.03 -5.77 -8.84
C CYS A 255 -10.22 -5.59 -7.89
N VAL A 256 -11.31 -5.04 -8.41
CA VAL A 256 -12.61 -5.04 -7.73
C VAL A 256 -13.19 -6.45 -7.84
N ASP A 257 -13.12 -7.22 -6.74
CA ASP A 257 -13.49 -8.63 -6.68
C ASP A 257 -14.87 -8.89 -6.05
N GLY A 258 -15.57 -7.83 -5.62
CA GLY A 258 -16.88 -7.91 -4.97
C GLY A 258 -16.84 -8.48 -3.56
N THR A 259 -15.66 -8.84 -3.03
CA THR A 259 -15.51 -9.48 -1.71
C THR A 259 -14.58 -8.70 -0.80
N PHE A 260 -13.30 -8.58 -1.16
CA PHE A 260 -12.35 -7.77 -0.43
C PHE A 260 -12.47 -6.30 -0.86
N LEU A 261 -12.50 -6.04 -2.17
CA LEU A 261 -12.84 -4.75 -2.76
C LEU A 261 -14.19 -4.85 -3.44
N VAL A 262 -15.21 -4.25 -2.82
CA VAL A 262 -16.59 -4.33 -3.30
C VAL A 262 -16.84 -3.42 -4.50
N GLU A 263 -16.17 -2.27 -4.56
CA GLU A 263 -16.31 -1.27 -5.61
C GLU A 263 -15.01 -0.46 -5.78
N GLN A 264 -14.99 0.51 -6.69
CA GLN A 264 -13.84 1.38 -6.93
C GLN A 264 -13.56 2.25 -5.70
N TYR A 265 -12.28 2.58 -5.45
CA TYR A 265 -11.88 3.33 -4.25
C TYR A 265 -12.66 4.64 -4.09
N ARG A 266 -12.77 5.43 -5.15
CA ARG A 266 -13.45 6.73 -5.10
C ARG A 266 -14.94 6.59 -4.79
N ASP A 267 -15.59 5.58 -5.36
CA ASP A 267 -17.02 5.32 -5.16
C ASP A 267 -17.29 4.89 -3.72
N ALA A 268 -16.47 3.96 -3.19
CA ALA A 268 -16.53 3.54 -1.80
C ALA A 268 -16.37 4.73 -0.83
N LEU A 269 -15.41 5.61 -1.09
CA LEU A 269 -15.15 6.78 -0.26
C LEU A 269 -16.33 7.76 -0.25
N ILE A 270 -16.92 8.06 -1.41
CA ILE A 270 -18.09 8.96 -1.54
C ILE A 270 -19.34 8.35 -0.90
N ALA A 271 -19.55 7.05 -1.06
CA ALA A 271 -20.67 6.34 -0.44
C ALA A 271 -20.49 6.19 1.08
N GLY A 272 -19.30 6.44 1.60
CA GLY A 272 -18.97 6.22 3.01
C GLY A 272 -18.74 4.75 3.36
N HIS A 273 -18.55 3.88 2.37
CA HIS A 273 -18.23 2.47 2.53
C HIS A 273 -16.76 2.29 2.88
N ARG A 274 -16.43 2.61 4.12
CA ARG A 274 -15.09 2.48 4.70
C ARG A 274 -15.19 2.05 6.15
N VAL A 275 -14.13 1.45 6.67
CA VAL A 275 -14.02 1.19 8.10
C VAL A 275 -13.89 2.52 8.87
N PRO A 276 -14.41 2.62 10.11
CA PRO A 276 -14.25 3.84 10.91
C PRO A 276 -12.78 4.04 11.32
N CYS A 277 -12.06 4.91 10.62
CA CYS A 277 -10.67 5.26 10.95
C CYS A 277 -10.34 6.73 10.64
N ASP A 278 -9.28 7.26 11.28
CA ASP A 278 -8.69 8.55 10.92
C ASP A 278 -7.72 8.39 9.75
N LEU A 279 -7.61 9.43 8.91
CA LEU A 279 -6.75 9.43 7.73
C LEU A 279 -5.66 10.51 7.82
N LEU A 280 -4.42 10.12 7.52
CA LEU A 280 -3.33 11.01 7.17
C LEU A 280 -2.76 10.62 5.80
N VAL A 281 -2.65 11.58 4.89
CA VAL A 281 -2.17 11.33 3.51
C VAL A 281 -1.16 12.38 3.08
N GLY A 282 -0.18 11.99 2.27
CA GLY A 282 0.73 12.95 1.67
C GLY A 282 1.60 12.38 0.57
N ASN A 283 2.46 13.24 0.04
CA ASN A 283 3.38 12.93 -1.05
C ASN A 283 4.62 13.82 -0.97
N THR A 284 5.68 13.43 -1.67
CA THR A 284 6.83 14.31 -1.94
C THR A 284 6.51 15.26 -3.11
N THR A 285 7.27 16.35 -3.24
CA THR A 285 7.09 17.31 -4.34
C THR A 285 7.46 16.70 -5.69
N GLY A 286 6.62 16.93 -6.70
CA GLY A 286 6.89 16.53 -8.08
C GLY A 286 6.62 15.04 -8.35
N GLU A 287 5.82 14.37 -7.52
CA GLU A 287 5.43 12.98 -7.75
C GLU A 287 4.47 12.84 -8.93
N PHE A 288 4.78 11.85 -9.77
CA PHE A 288 3.97 11.43 -10.91
C PHE A 288 3.52 12.60 -11.80
N MET A 289 4.48 13.43 -12.22
CA MET A 289 4.20 14.54 -13.13
C MET A 289 3.70 14.01 -14.47
N VAL A 290 2.50 14.45 -14.89
CA VAL A 290 1.93 14.11 -16.21
C VAL A 290 1.66 15.37 -17.03
N PRO A 291 1.68 15.29 -18.38
CA PRO A 291 1.33 16.43 -19.22
C PRO A 291 -0.13 16.83 -19.06
N GLY A 292 -0.39 18.10 -18.76
CA GLY A 292 -1.74 18.66 -18.77
C GLY A 292 -2.29 18.87 -20.19
N PRO A 293 -3.56 19.29 -20.33
CA PRO A 293 -4.21 19.53 -21.62
C PRO A 293 -3.49 20.55 -22.51
N ASP A 294 -2.76 21.49 -21.90
CA ASP A 294 -1.94 22.51 -22.57
C ASP A 294 -0.45 22.12 -22.69
N GLY A 295 -0.11 20.89 -22.30
CA GLY A 295 1.25 20.36 -22.23
C GLY A 295 2.02 20.76 -20.98
N THR A 296 1.46 21.58 -20.09
CA THR A 296 2.09 21.97 -18.83
C THR A 296 2.10 20.78 -17.86
N PRO A 297 3.25 20.33 -17.33
CA PRO A 297 3.29 19.24 -16.37
C PRO A 297 2.55 19.61 -15.08
N TYR A 298 1.73 18.69 -14.55
CA TYR A 298 1.08 18.87 -13.26
C TYR A 298 1.27 17.63 -12.35
N PRO A 299 1.28 17.82 -11.01
CA PRO A 299 1.58 16.75 -10.05
C PRO A 299 0.35 15.88 -9.80
N GLU A 300 0.12 14.90 -10.67
CA GLU A 300 -1.07 14.05 -10.59
C GLU A 300 -1.13 13.23 -9.29
N GLY A 301 0.01 12.90 -8.67
CA GLY A 301 0.03 12.28 -7.33
C GLY A 301 -0.61 13.17 -6.25
N GLU A 302 -0.34 14.48 -6.30
CA GLU A 302 -0.92 15.46 -5.38
C GLU A 302 -2.42 15.65 -5.68
N CYS A 303 -2.80 15.74 -6.95
CA CYS A 303 -4.19 15.84 -7.37
C CYS A 303 -5.01 14.62 -6.92
N GLY A 304 -4.49 13.40 -7.11
CA GLY A 304 -5.15 12.18 -6.67
C GLY A 304 -5.33 12.10 -5.15
N ASN A 305 -4.37 12.62 -4.36
CA ASN A 305 -4.53 12.75 -2.91
C ASN A 305 -5.63 13.74 -2.52
N LEU A 306 -5.74 14.87 -3.23
CA LEU A 306 -6.79 15.88 -2.99
C LEU A 306 -8.18 15.33 -3.35
N ASP A 307 -8.31 14.68 -4.51
CA ASP A 307 -9.55 14.04 -4.93
C ASP A 307 -10.03 12.98 -3.92
N MET A 308 -9.09 12.22 -3.36
CA MET A 308 -9.38 11.25 -2.31
C MET A 308 -9.87 11.90 -1.02
N ILE A 309 -9.25 13.01 -0.60
CA ILE A 309 -9.68 13.77 0.58
C ILE A 309 -11.10 14.30 0.38
N ASP A 310 -11.40 14.86 -0.79
CA ASP A 310 -12.73 15.36 -1.12
C ASP A 310 -13.77 14.24 -1.11
N ALA A 311 -13.45 13.07 -1.69
CA ALA A 311 -14.29 11.88 -1.66
C ALA A 311 -14.53 11.39 -0.22
N TRP A 312 -13.47 11.31 0.59
CA TRP A 312 -13.52 10.90 1.99
C TRP A 312 -14.43 11.79 2.83
N VAL A 313 -14.28 13.11 2.74
CA VAL A 313 -15.10 14.08 3.47
C VAL A 313 -16.55 14.06 2.96
N SER A 314 -16.75 13.94 1.64
CA SER A 314 -18.10 13.85 1.05
C SER A 314 -18.88 12.64 1.55
N GLY A 315 -18.22 11.50 1.77
CA GLY A 315 -18.80 10.30 2.39
C GLY A 315 -18.88 10.37 3.91
N GLY A 316 -18.78 11.55 4.53
CA GLY A 316 -18.94 11.75 5.97
C GLY A 316 -17.71 11.41 6.82
N GLY A 317 -16.53 11.35 6.21
CA GLY A 317 -15.26 11.16 6.93
C GLY A 317 -14.87 12.38 7.75
N SER A 318 -14.13 12.17 8.84
CA SER A 318 -13.47 13.25 9.55
C SER A 318 -12.45 13.93 8.64
N GLU A 319 -12.25 15.23 8.83
CA GLU A 319 -11.29 15.99 8.05
C GLU A 319 -9.88 15.42 8.21
N PRO A 320 -9.25 14.92 7.14
CA PRO A 320 -7.99 14.20 7.25
C PRO A 320 -6.81 15.15 7.46
N TYR A 321 -5.72 14.62 8.00
CA TYR A 321 -4.44 15.32 8.00
C TYR A 321 -3.79 15.15 6.64
N ARG A 322 -3.27 16.24 6.09
CA ARG A 322 -2.49 16.22 4.85
C ARG A 322 -1.08 16.68 5.12
N TYR A 323 -0.10 15.97 4.55
CA TYR A 323 1.27 16.44 4.53
C TYR A 323 1.83 16.55 3.11
N ARG A 324 2.80 17.46 2.96
CA ARG A 324 3.66 17.56 1.78
C ARG A 324 5.11 17.56 2.23
N PHE A 325 5.91 16.67 1.65
CA PHE A 325 7.34 16.57 1.94
C PHE A 325 8.13 17.37 0.90
N ASP A 326 8.60 18.54 1.32
CA ASP A 326 9.32 19.50 0.49
C ASP A 326 10.77 19.55 0.98
N VAL A 327 11.62 18.71 0.40
CA VAL A 327 13.07 18.75 0.66
C VAL A 327 13.78 19.00 -0.65
N ASP A 328 14.58 20.08 -0.67
CA ASP A 328 15.53 20.34 -1.75
C ASP A 328 16.58 19.21 -1.76
N MET A 329 16.47 18.29 -2.71
CA MET A 329 17.50 17.27 -2.88
C MET A 329 18.78 17.90 -3.47
N PRO A 330 19.98 17.57 -2.95
CA PRO A 330 21.23 18.05 -3.53
C PRO A 330 21.30 17.72 -5.02
N GLY A 331 21.37 18.75 -5.86
CA GLY A 331 21.43 18.59 -7.33
C GLY A 331 20.10 18.72 -8.08
N MET A 332 18.97 18.87 -7.40
CA MET A 332 17.72 19.28 -8.07
C MET A 332 17.82 20.73 -8.54
N MET A 333 17.56 20.96 -9.83
CA MET A 333 17.25 22.31 -10.32
C MET A 333 15.96 22.77 -9.64
N PRO A 334 15.92 24.00 -9.07
CA PRO A 334 14.75 24.46 -8.34
C PRO A 334 13.54 24.45 -9.27
N VAL A 335 12.59 23.56 -9.00
CA VAL A 335 11.27 23.58 -9.64
C VAL A 335 10.58 24.82 -9.10
N ARG A 336 10.69 25.93 -9.83
CA ARG A 336 9.98 27.16 -9.49
C ARG A 336 8.48 26.84 -9.48
N PHE A 337 7.88 26.94 -8.30
CA PHE A 337 6.45 26.84 -8.02
C PHE A 337 5.59 27.12 -9.26
N ILE A 338 4.98 26.08 -9.80
CA ILE A 338 3.86 26.21 -10.72
C ILE A 338 2.70 26.71 -9.87
N ARG A 339 2.24 27.95 -10.13
CA ARG A 339 1.00 28.46 -9.56
C ARG A 339 -0.12 27.47 -9.89
N PRO A 340 -1.07 27.18 -8.98
CA PRO A 340 -2.23 26.38 -9.33
C PRO A 340 -2.99 27.09 -10.45
N ILE A 341 -2.95 26.54 -11.66
CA ILE A 341 -3.93 26.83 -12.69
C ILE A 341 -5.09 25.92 -12.33
N TYR A 342 -6.04 26.41 -11.54
CA TYR A 342 -7.48 26.09 -11.54
C TYR A 342 -8.09 26.70 -10.27
N GLY A 343 -9.18 27.46 -10.46
CA GLY A 343 -9.78 28.33 -9.45
C GLY A 343 -10.52 27.61 -8.33
N PHE A 344 -9.80 26.89 -7.47
CA PHE A 344 -10.29 26.56 -6.13
C PHE A 344 -10.14 27.78 -5.22
N ARG A 345 -11.28 28.38 -4.86
CA ARG A 345 -11.35 29.42 -3.84
C ARG A 345 -11.12 28.80 -2.46
N SER A 346 -9.86 28.76 -2.00
CA SER A 346 -9.51 29.06 -0.60
C SER A 346 -7.99 29.02 -0.36
N GLU A 347 -7.22 29.89 -1.03
CA GLU A 347 -5.95 30.32 -0.42
C GLU A 347 -6.26 31.29 0.73
N ARG A 348 -6.54 30.77 1.92
CA ARG A 348 -6.20 31.49 3.15
C ARG A 348 -4.79 31.08 3.53
N SER A 349 -3.84 31.90 3.12
CA SER A 349 -2.49 31.92 3.66
C SER A 349 -2.56 32.11 5.18
N LEU A 350 -2.47 31.03 5.94
CA LEU A 350 -2.23 31.07 7.37
C LEU A 350 -0.76 31.43 7.60
N ARG A 351 -0.47 32.74 7.59
CA ARG A 351 0.73 33.28 8.23
C ARG A 351 0.59 33.07 9.74
N ALA A 352 1.12 31.96 10.26
CA ALA A 352 1.28 31.76 11.69
C ALA A 352 2.67 31.18 11.99
N GLY A 353 3.64 32.09 12.16
CA GLY A 353 4.69 32.07 13.20
C GLY A 353 5.43 30.77 13.61
N GLY A 354 5.47 29.71 12.81
CA GLY A 354 6.31 28.53 13.08
C GLY A 354 7.69 28.65 12.46
N ARG A 355 8.76 28.33 13.20
CA ARG A 355 10.12 28.28 12.67
C ARG A 355 10.24 27.19 11.61
N PHE A 356 10.83 27.53 10.47
CA PHE A 356 11.26 26.59 9.44
C PHE A 356 12.49 25.82 9.95
N GLU A 357 12.31 24.55 10.29
CA GLU A 357 13.36 23.54 10.26
C GLU A 357 12.90 22.47 9.25
N ALA A 358 13.82 21.91 8.47
CA ALA A 358 13.55 21.19 7.22
C ALA A 358 12.35 20.20 7.23
N GLY A 359 11.46 20.32 6.23
CA GLY A 359 11.08 19.18 5.39
C GLY A 359 9.64 18.66 5.36
N ILE A 360 8.75 18.96 6.33
CA ILE A 360 7.36 18.45 6.33
C ILE A 360 6.38 19.52 6.77
N THR A 361 5.38 19.83 5.93
CA THR A 361 4.22 20.65 6.34
C THR A 361 3.03 19.73 6.58
N ILE A 362 2.58 19.59 7.84
CA ILE A 362 1.31 18.93 8.19
C ILE A 362 0.26 20.02 8.43
N CYS A 363 -0.78 20.03 7.61
CA CYS A 363 -1.89 20.96 7.77
C CYS A 363 -3.15 20.19 8.17
N PRO A 364 -3.83 20.57 9.28
CA PRO A 364 -5.25 20.30 9.36
C PRO A 364 -5.93 21.12 8.25
N MET A 365 -6.75 20.48 7.43
CA MET A 365 -7.70 21.23 6.61
C MET A 365 -8.67 21.93 7.60
N ARG A 366 -9.09 23.16 7.35
CA ARG A 366 -9.97 23.98 8.22
C ARG A 366 -10.84 24.88 7.38
#